data_AF-A0A2V1B5D3-F1
#
_entry.id   AF-A0A2V1B5D3-F1
#
_cell.length_a   1.000
_cell.length_b   1.000
_cell.length_c   1.000
_cell.angle_alpha   90.00
_cell.angle_beta   90.00
_cell.angle_gamma   90.00
#
_symmetry.space_group_name_H-M   'P 1'
#
loop_
_entity.id
_entity.type
_entity.pdbx_description
1 polymer ?
#
loop_
_entity_poly.entity_id
_entity_poly.type
_entity_poly.pdbx_seq_one_letter_code
_entity_poly.pdbx_strand_id
1 'polypeptide(L)' 'MIMEGKRLYGDLLYMLGGRSSLLNPDGSSPDGLIEKWKPNLTVVRTVIKFALKTERL' A
#
# COMPACT_ATOMS: atom_id res chain seq x y z
N MET A 1 -3.35 0.81 22.59
CA MET A 1 -4.27 0.52 21.47
C MET A 1 -4.33 1.69 20.48
N ILE A 2 -3.16 2.20 20.03
CA ILE A 2 -3.05 3.31 19.04
C ILE A 2 -2.20 2.88 17.82
N MET A 3 -1.55 1.70 17.87
CA MET A 3 -0.75 1.18 16.74
C MET A 3 -1.57 0.46 15.66
N GLU A 4 -2.79 -0.01 15.96
CA GLU A 4 -3.60 -0.76 14.98
C GLU A 4 -4.18 0.12 13.87
N GLY A 5 -4.57 1.36 14.19
CA GLY A 5 -5.05 2.31 13.18
C GLY A 5 -3.98 2.69 12.15
N LYS A 6 -2.71 2.84 12.57
CA LYS A 6 -1.58 3.07 11.66
C LYS A 6 -1.17 1.83 10.87
N ARG A 7 -1.55 0.61 11.26
CA ARG A 7 -1.25 -0.63 10.52
C ARG A 7 -2.27 -0.95 9.43
N LEU A 8 -3.53 -0.51 9.57
CA LEU A 8 -4.60 -0.80 8.61
C LEU A 8 -4.71 0.23 7.49
N TYR A 9 -4.39 1.50 7.76
CA TYR A 9 -4.29 2.59 6.77
C TYR A 9 -2.84 2.88 6.34
N GLY A 10 -1.89 2.08 6.84
CA GLY A 10 -0.48 2.42 6.98
C GLY A 10 0.37 2.49 5.73
N ASP A 11 -0.18 2.16 4.57
CA ASP A 11 0.59 2.22 3.35
C ASP A 11 -0.26 2.79 2.22
N LEU A 12 -0.70 4.03 2.42
CA LEU A 12 -1.26 4.86 1.36
C LEU A 12 -0.34 4.88 0.14
N LEU A 13 0.98 4.85 0.39
CA LEU A 13 2.00 4.63 -0.63
C LEU A 13 1.71 3.34 -1.37
N TYR A 14 1.63 2.18 -0.73
CA TYR A 14 1.23 0.91 -1.35
C TYR A 14 -0.06 0.99 -2.18
N MET A 15 -1.12 1.60 -1.62
CA MET A 15 -2.40 1.76 -2.33
C MET A 15 -2.30 2.67 -3.56
N LEU A 16 -1.36 3.61 -3.54
CA LEU A 16 -1.02 4.50 -4.66
C LEU A 16 0.14 3.95 -5.52
N GLY A 17 0.51 2.69 -5.32
CA GLY A 17 1.51 2.01 -6.13
C GLY A 17 2.93 2.28 -5.67
N GLY A 18 3.15 2.50 -4.39
CA GLY A 18 4.43 2.51 -3.70
C GLY A 18 4.80 1.11 -3.21
N ARG A 19 6.08 0.93 -2.90
CA ARG A 19 6.56 -0.32 -2.32
C ARG A 19 6.41 -0.27 -0.81
N SER A 20 5.99 -1.37 -0.21
CA SER A 20 5.82 -1.44 1.23
C SER A 20 7.16 -1.26 1.94
N SER A 21 7.13 -0.42 2.97
CA SER A 21 8.24 -0.24 3.90
C SER A 21 8.32 -1.34 4.97
N LEU A 22 7.31 -2.22 5.01
CA LEU A 22 7.22 -3.31 5.96
C LEU A 22 7.99 -4.53 5.45
N LEU A 23 8.64 -5.23 6.38
CA LEU A 23 9.27 -6.51 6.14
C LEU A 23 8.44 -7.61 6.80
N ASN A 24 8.39 -8.77 6.15
CA ASN A 24 7.92 -10.00 6.74
C ASN A 24 8.81 -10.39 7.94
N PRO A 25 8.34 -11.27 8.84
CA PRO A 25 9.13 -11.71 10.00
C PRO A 25 10.48 -12.35 9.64
N ASP A 26 10.61 -12.88 8.42
CA ASP A 26 11.84 -13.45 7.87
C ASP A 26 12.77 -12.41 7.23
N GLY A 27 12.43 -11.13 7.30
CA GLY A 27 13.16 -10.02 6.70
C GLY A 27 12.92 -9.82 5.20
N SER A 28 12.08 -10.65 4.57
CA SER A 28 11.73 -10.50 3.17
C SER A 28 10.74 -9.35 2.95
N SER A 29 10.78 -8.74 1.76
CA SER A 29 9.77 -7.76 1.35
C SER A 29 8.49 -8.49 0.94
N PRO A 30 7.30 -8.09 1.42
CA PRO A 30 6.02 -8.66 0.97
C PRO A 30 5.80 -8.45 -0.53
N ASP A 31 6.39 -7.39 -1.09
CA ASP A 31 6.27 -7.09 -2.52
C ASP A 31 7.32 -7.81 -3.40
N GLY A 32 8.09 -8.72 -2.81
CA GLY A 32 9.16 -9.43 -3.49
C GLY A 32 10.38 -8.57 -3.81
N LEU A 33 11.16 -9.03 -4.80
CA LEU A 33 12.42 -8.40 -5.22
C LEU A 33 12.19 -7.04 -5.89
N ILE A 34 13.01 -6.05 -5.54
CA ILE A 34 12.88 -4.69 -6.08
C ILE A 34 12.94 -4.64 -7.60
N GLU A 35 13.79 -5.47 -8.21
CA GLU A 35 13.99 -5.53 -9.66
C GLU A 35 12.74 -6.02 -10.41
N LYS A 36 11.86 -6.76 -9.72
CA LYS A 36 10.62 -7.30 -10.28
C LYS A 36 9.40 -6.52 -9.81
N TRP A 37 9.60 -5.57 -8.90
CA TRP A 37 8.51 -4.81 -8.31
C TRP A 37 7.86 -3.89 -9.33
N LYS A 38 6.53 -3.98 -9.44
CA LYS A 38 5.71 -3.10 -10.26
C LYS A 38 4.38 -2.83 -9.55
N PRO A 39 3.90 -1.59 -9.56
CA PRO A 39 2.62 -1.27 -8.95
C PRO A 39 1.45 -1.92 -9.70
N ASN A 40 0.43 -2.35 -8.96
CA ASN A 40 -0.83 -2.79 -9.56
C ASN A 40 -1.67 -1.57 -9.97
N LEU A 41 -1.54 -1.15 -11.23
CA LEU A 41 -2.21 0.05 -11.75
C LEU A 41 -3.75 0.00 -11.63
N THR A 42 -4.34 -1.19 -11.61
CA THR A 42 -5.79 -1.36 -11.41
C THR A 42 -6.19 -0.94 -10.00
N VAL A 43 -5.41 -1.33 -8.99
CA VAL A 43 -5.62 -0.93 -7.59
C VAL A 43 -5.46 0.58 -7.46
N VAL A 44 -4.36 1.14 -7.97
CA VAL A 44 -4.08 2.58 -7.91
C VAL A 44 -5.23 3.40 -8.50
N ARG A 45 -5.69 3.04 -9.70
CA ARG A 45 -6.81 3.72 -10.36
C ARG A 45 -8.11 3.62 -9.57
N THR A 46 -8.35 2.47 -8.94
CA THR A 46 -9.56 2.23 -8.13
C THR A 46 -9.55 3.09 -6.87
N VAL A 47 -8.40 3.16 -6.18
CA VAL A 47 -8.23 3.97 -4.97
C VAL A 47 -8.40 5.46 -5.28
N ILE A 48 -7.81 5.95 -6.37
CA ILE A 48 -8.00 7.35 -6.82
C ILE A 48 -9.47 7.65 -7.08
N LYS A 49 -10.18 6.77 -7.80
CA LYS A 49 -11.62 6.95 -8.08
C LYS A 49 -12.46 6.94 -6.79
N PHE A 50 -12.14 6.05 -5.85
CA PHE A 50 -12.79 6.00 -4.55
C PHE A 50 -12.59 7.31 -3.78
N ALA A 51 -11.35 7.80 -3.73
CA ALA A 51 -11.02 9.03 -3.02
C ALA A 51 -11.72 10.26 -3.61
N LEU A 52 -11.73 10.39 -4.94
CA LEU A 52 -12.45 11.48 -5.63
C LEU A 52 -13.97 11.42 -5.38
N LYS A 53 -14.55 10.23 -5.26
CA LYS A 53 -15.99 10.04 -5.07
C LYS A 53 -16.43 10.28 -3.63
N THR A 54 -15.58 9.95 -2.67
CA THR A 54 -15.95 9.93 -1.24
C THR A 54 -15.31 11.06 -0.44
N GLU A 55 -14.37 11.79 -1.04
CA GLU A 55 -13.49 12.77 -0.37
C GLU A 55 -12.74 12.15 0.82
N ARG A 56 -12.48 10.84 0.77
CA ARG A 56 -11.88 10.04 1.85
C ARG A 56 -10.83 9.09 1.28
N LEU A 57 -9.77 8.85 2.07
CA LEU A 57 -8.72 7.87 1.80
C LEU A 57 -8.80 6.74 2.85
#